data_AF-A0A9P6YLB2-F1
#
_entry.id   AF-A0A9P6YLB2-F1
#
_cell.length_a   1.000
_cell.length_b   1.000
_cell.length_c   1.000
_cell.angle_alpha   90.00
_cell.angle_beta   90.00
_cell.angle_gamma   90.00
#
_symmetry.space_group_name_H-M   'P 1'
#
loop_
_entity.id
_entity.type
_entity.pdbx_description
1 polymer ?
#
loop_
_entity_poly.entity_id
_entity_poly.type
_entity_poly.pdbx_seq_one_letter_code
_entity_poly.pdbx_strand_id
1 'polypeptide(L)'
;MDKLEVDEEIAGILVSEGFGTVEEIAYVPVGELLAVEGFDEDIVEELRARARDALLNEALAVEEGLEDGQPAQDLLSLKGMDEATAYALAGHGVHGS
;
A
#
# COMPACT_ATOMS: atom_id res chain seq x y z
N MET A 1 10.36 4.32 -2.73
CA MET A 1 11.10 3.20 -2.14
C MET A 1 10.91 3.07 -0.63
N ASP A 2 10.48 4.10 0.10
CA ASP A 2 10.17 4.02 1.54
C ASP A 2 9.32 2.82 1.97
N LYS A 3 8.33 2.43 1.14
CA LYS A 3 7.44 1.30 1.43
C LYS A 3 8.14 -0.06 1.51
N LEU A 4 9.34 -0.18 0.92
CA LEU A 4 10.13 -1.42 0.89
C LEU A 4 11.06 -1.54 2.10
N GLU A 5 11.16 -0.49 2.94
CA GLU A 5 12.01 -0.43 4.14
C GLU A 5 13.47 -0.85 3.88
N VAL A 6 13.97 -0.53 2.68
CA VAL A 6 15.36 -0.74 2.28
C VAL A 6 16.23 0.44 2.70
N ASP A 7 17.52 0.19 2.89
CA ASP A 7 18.49 1.25 3.13
C ASP A 7 18.67 2.16 1.90
N GLU A 8 19.25 3.34 2.14
CA GLU A 8 19.41 4.39 1.13
C GLU A 8 20.36 3.97 -0.01
N GLU A 9 21.31 3.06 0.26
CA GLU A 9 22.24 2.55 -0.74
C GLU A 9 21.52 1.62 -1.73
N ILE A 10 20.78 0.62 -1.22
CA ILE A 10 19.95 -0.27 -2.02
C ILE A 10 18.90 0.53 -2.81
N ALA A 11 18.24 1.50 -2.17
CA ALA A 11 17.27 2.36 -2.83
C ALA A 11 17.89 3.16 -3.98
N GLY A 12 19.10 3.70 -3.78
CA GLY A 12 19.85 4.42 -4.80
C GLY A 12 20.19 3.53 -6.00
N ILE A 13 20.67 2.31 -5.76
CA ILE A 13 20.99 1.33 -6.81
C ILE A 13 19.74 1.00 -7.63
N LEU A 14 18.62 0.66 -6.98
CA LEU A 14 17.36 0.34 -7.65
C LEU A 14 16.90 1.47 -8.57
N VAL A 15 16.94 2.72 -8.10
CA VAL A 15 16.54 3.88 -8.90
C VAL A 15 17.50 4.12 -10.07
N SER A 16 18.80 3.91 -9.87
CA SER A 16 19.81 4.03 -10.94
C SER A 16 19.61 2.98 -12.04
N GLU A 17 19.19 1.77 -11.68
CA GLU A 17 18.84 0.69 -12.61
C GLU A 17 17.45 0.86 -13.24
N GLY A 18 16.71 1.89 -12.84
CA GLY A 18 15.41 2.25 -13.42
C GLY A 18 14.19 1.68 -12.69
N PHE A 19 14.38 1.02 -11.54
CA PHE A 19 13.29 0.60 -10.67
C PHE A 19 12.81 1.79 -9.82
N GLY A 20 11.71 2.42 -10.25
CA GLY A 20 11.12 3.57 -9.58
C GLY A 20 9.99 3.21 -8.61
N THR A 21 9.39 2.03 -8.79
CA THR A 21 8.16 1.62 -8.11
C THR A 21 8.29 0.25 -7.43
N VAL A 22 7.40 0.00 -6.46
CA VAL A 22 7.37 -1.26 -5.71
C VAL A 22 6.81 -2.38 -6.60
N GLU A 23 5.89 -2.05 -7.49
CA GLU A 23 5.28 -2.92 -8.48
C GLU A 23 6.30 -3.49 -9.44
N GLU A 24 7.23 -2.65 -9.93
CA GLU A 24 8.31 -3.12 -10.80
C GLU A 24 9.14 -4.18 -10.09
N ILE A 25 9.52 -3.96 -8.82
CA ILE A 25 10.28 -4.95 -8.04
C ILE A 25 9.45 -6.23 -7.83
N ALA A 26 8.17 -6.11 -7.50
CA ALA A 26 7.31 -7.27 -7.25
C ALA A 26 7.11 -8.15 -8.51
N TYR A 27 7.00 -7.54 -9.69
CA TYR A 27 6.51 -8.21 -10.90
C TYR A 27 7.53 -8.38 -12.02
N VAL A 28 8.68 -7.69 -11.99
CA VAL A 28 9.75 -7.88 -12.98
C VAL A 28 10.32 -9.31 -12.90
N PRO A 29 10.81 -9.88 -14.01
CA PRO A 29 11.54 -11.15 -13.97
C PRO A 29 12.72 -11.09 -12.99
N VAL A 30 12.90 -12.15 -12.21
CA VAL A 30 14.01 -12.28 -11.23
C VAL A 30 15.37 -12.04 -11.89
N GLY A 31 15.54 -12.47 -13.14
CA GLY A 31 16.78 -12.27 -13.90
C GLY A 31 17.16 -10.81 -14.13
N GLU A 32 16.19 -9.89 -14.19
CA GLU A 32 16.47 -8.45 -14.31
C GLU A 32 16.99 -7.89 -12.99
N LEU A 33 16.42 -8.32 -11.86
CA LEU A 33 16.90 -7.92 -10.53
C LEU A 33 18.26 -8.54 -10.20
N LEU A 34 18.52 -9.77 -10.66
CA LEU A 34 19.83 -10.43 -10.53
C LEU A 34 20.90 -9.84 -11.45
N ALA A 35 20.51 -9.07 -12.47
CA ALA A 35 21.46 -8.37 -13.33
C ALA A 35 22.02 -7.10 -12.66
N VAL A 36 21.39 -6.63 -11.59
CA VAL A 36 21.84 -5.49 -10.79
C VAL A 36 23.14 -5.84 -10.06
N GLU A 37 24.15 -4.99 -10.21
CA GLU A 37 25.43 -5.20 -9.56
C GLU A 37 25.28 -5.15 -8.03
N GLY A 38 25.76 -6.20 -7.35
CA GLY A 38 25.68 -6.33 -5.89
C GLY A 38 24.42 -7.04 -5.38
N PHE A 39 23.51 -7.45 -6.25
CA PHE A 39 22.34 -8.25 -5.86
C PHE A 39 22.59 -9.74 -6.09
N ASP A 40 22.15 -10.56 -5.14
CA ASP A 40 22.14 -12.01 -5.22
C ASP A 40 20.72 -12.57 -5.07
N GLU A 41 20.56 -13.88 -5.20
CA GLU A 41 19.25 -14.54 -5.11
C GLU A 41 18.55 -14.26 -3.78
N ASP A 42 19.29 -14.22 -2.67
CA ASP A 42 18.73 -13.99 -1.34
C ASP A 42 18.20 -12.55 -1.21
N ILE A 43 18.98 -11.56 -1.66
CA ILE A 43 18.58 -10.14 -1.70
C ILE A 43 17.35 -9.96 -2.59
N VAL A 44 17.36 -10.56 -3.78
CA VAL A 44 16.25 -10.43 -4.74
C VAL A 44 14.97 -11.05 -4.19
N GLU A 45 15.04 -12.24 -3.59
CA GLU A 45 13.87 -12.86 -2.97
C GLU A 45 13.31 -12.01 -1.83
N GLU A 46 14.17 -11.46 -0.98
CA GLU A 46 13.77 -10.59 0.13
C GLU A 46 13.11 -9.29 -0.37
N LEU A 47 13.72 -8.60 -1.34
CA LEU A 47 13.16 -7.40 -1.95
C LEU A 47 11.78 -7.68 -2.56
N ARG A 48 11.63 -8.80 -3.27
CA ARG A 48 10.34 -9.18 -3.85
C ARG A 48 9.31 -9.53 -2.81
N ALA A 49 9.70 -10.17 -1.70
CA ALA A 49 8.80 -10.46 -0.59
C ALA A 49 8.28 -9.16 0.03
N ARG A 50 9.17 -8.24 0.41
CA ARG A 50 8.80 -6.94 0.96
C ARG A 50 7.96 -6.11 0.00
N ALA A 51 8.29 -6.13 -1.29
CA ALA A 51 7.50 -5.43 -2.30
C ALA A 51 6.06 -5.95 -2.37
N ARG A 52 5.86 -7.27 -2.34
CA ARG A 52 4.50 -7.86 -2.30
C ARG A 52 3.77 -7.52 -1.01
N ASP A 53 4.46 -7.57 0.12
CA ASP A 53 3.86 -7.26 1.42
C ASP A 53 3.45 -5.78 1.49
N ALA A 54 4.26 -4.88 0.96
CA ALA A 54 3.93 -3.46 0.85
C ALA A 54 2.69 -3.22 -0.03
N LEU A 55 2.59 -3.90 -1.17
CA LEU A 55 1.42 -3.81 -2.05
C LEU A 55 0.16 -4.41 -1.41
N LEU A 56 0.31 -5.50 -0.65
CA LEU A 56 -0.79 -6.08 0.11
C LEU A 56 -1.27 -5.13 1.20
N ASN A 57 -0.36 -4.57 1.98
CA ASN A 57 -0.69 -3.60 3.01
C ASN A 57 -1.35 -2.35 2.43
N GLU A 58 -0.92 -1.90 1.25
CA GLU A 58 -1.59 -0.80 0.55
C GLU A 58 -3.01 -1.18 0.12
N ALA A 59 -3.21 -2.37 -0.43
CA ALA A 59 -4.54 -2.85 -0.79
C ALA A 59 -5.47 -2.97 0.43
N LEU A 60 -4.95 -3.45 1.56
CA LEU A 60 -5.68 -3.55 2.83
C LEU A 60 -5.96 -2.16 3.43
N ALA A 61 -4.99 -1.23 3.40
CA ALA A 61 -5.21 0.13 3.87
C ALA A 61 -6.24 0.89 3.02
N VAL A 62 -6.34 0.56 1.72
CA VAL A 62 -7.43 1.05 0.87
C VAL A 62 -8.77 0.45 1.29
N GLU A 63 -8.82 -0.84 1.64
CA GLU A 63 -10.02 -1.50 2.18
C GLU A 63 -10.44 -0.89 3.52
N GLU A 64 -9.52 -0.77 4.48
CA GLU A 64 -9.77 -0.17 5.80
C GLU A 64 -10.13 1.33 5.68
N GLY A 65 -9.49 2.08 4.79
CA GLY A 65 -9.84 3.48 4.53
C GLY A 65 -11.21 3.66 3.87
N LEU A 66 -11.68 2.66 3.12
CA LEU A 66 -13.07 2.60 2.64
C LEU A 66 -14.03 2.29 3.80
N GLU A 67 -13.63 1.49 4.78
CA GLU A 67 -14.45 1.16 5.96
C GLU A 67 -14.51 2.33 6.98
N ASP A 68 -13.39 3.02 7.26
CA ASP A 68 -13.32 4.16 8.18
C ASP A 68 -14.07 5.41 7.65
N GLY A 69 -14.19 5.54 6.32
CA GLY A 69 -14.90 6.65 5.67
C GLY A 69 -16.39 6.39 5.42
N GLN A 70 -16.86 5.15 5.58
CA GLN A 70 -18.24 4.79 5.29
C GLN A 70 -19.14 5.00 6.51
N PRO A 71 -20.25 5.77 6.38
CA PRO A 71 -21.23 5.85 7.45
C PRO A 71 -21.84 4.48 7.72
N ALA A 72 -21.92 4.15 9.00
CA ALA A 72 -22.61 2.96 9.46
C ALA A 72 -24.08 2.96 8.96
N GLN A 73 -24.59 1.76 8.64
CA GLN A 73 -25.92 1.60 8.02
C GLN A 73 -27.06 2.14 8.90
N ASP A 74 -26.89 2.10 10.21
CA ASP A 74 -27.81 2.67 11.19
C ASP A 74 -27.82 4.21 11.12
N LEU A 75 -26.65 4.83 10.92
CA LEU A 75 -26.50 6.27 10.71
C LEU A 75 -27.20 6.72 9.43
N LEU A 76 -27.05 5.98 8.33
CA LEU A 76 -27.80 6.18 7.08
C LEU A 76 -29.30 5.96 7.23
N SER A 77 -29.72 5.10 8.17
CA SER A 77 -31.13 4.79 8.44
C SER A 77 -31.79 5.78 9.39
N LEU A 78 -31.04 6.74 9.96
CA LEU A 78 -31.59 7.75 10.85
C LEU A 78 -32.56 8.68 10.11
N LYS A 79 -33.73 8.88 10.69
CA LYS A 79 -34.77 9.73 10.12
C LYS A 79 -34.29 11.18 10.01
N GLY A 80 -34.14 11.66 8.78
CA GLY A 80 -33.67 13.01 8.48
C GLY A 80 -32.15 13.10 8.22
N MET A 81 -31.44 11.98 8.25
CA MET A 81 -30.05 11.89 7.80
C MET A 81 -30.01 11.84 6.26
N ASP A 82 -29.19 12.69 5.66
CA ASP A 82 -28.81 12.60 4.26
C ASP A 82 -27.41 11.99 4.12
N GLU A 83 -27.13 11.45 2.94
CA GLU A 83 -25.89 10.73 2.65
C GLU A 83 -24.64 11.61 2.86
N ALA A 84 -24.67 12.87 2.42
CA ALA A 84 -23.52 13.77 2.56
C ALA A 84 -23.19 14.05 4.03
N THR A 85 -24.21 14.28 4.86
CA THR A 85 -24.05 14.47 6.32
C THR A 85 -23.55 13.18 7.00
N ALA A 86 -24.04 12.02 6.58
CA ALA A 86 -23.62 10.74 7.12
C ALA A 86 -22.12 10.48 6.87
N TYR A 87 -21.65 10.68 5.64
CA TYR A 87 -20.22 10.58 5.29
C TYR A 87 -19.35 11.60 6.05
N ALA A 88 -19.86 12.82 6.24
CA ALA A 88 -19.16 13.82 7.03
C ALA A 88 -19.00 13.39 8.50
N LEU A 89 -20.00 12.74 9.10
CA LEU A 89 -19.94 12.20 10.47
C LEU A 89 -18.98 11.01 10.56
N ALA A 90 -19.05 10.08 9.60
CA ALA A 90 -18.16 8.92 9.53
C ALA A 90 -16.68 9.32 9.44
N GLY A 91 -16.36 10.29 8.58
CA GLY A 91 -15.00 10.84 8.46
C GLY A 91 -14.48 11.56 9.72
N HIS A 92 -15.33 11.83 10.71
CA HIS A 92 -14.93 12.33 12.04
C HIS A 92 -14.89 11.21 13.11
N GLY A 93 -14.95 9.94 12.71
CA GLY A 93 -14.95 8.78 13.59
C GLY A 93 -16.26 8.56 14.34
N VAL A 94 -17.37 9.18 13.89
CA VAL A 94 -18.69 8.97 14.47
C VAL A 94 -19.35 7.80 13.76
N HIS A 95 -19.27 6.63 14.38
CA HIS A 95 -20.00 5.43 13.96
C HIS A 95 -21.19 5.22 14.89
N GLY A 96 -22.33 4.79 14.34
CA GLY A 96 -23.52 4.48 15.13
C GLY A 96 -23.29 3.29 16.07
N SER A 97 -24.06 3.22 17.16
CA SER A 97 -23.85 2.31 18.30
C SER A 97 -24.79 1.12 18.27
#